data_AF-A0A1Z9DV50-F1
#
_entry.id   AF-A0A1Z9DV50-F1
#
_cell.length_a   1.000
_cell.length_b   1.000
_cell.length_c   1.000
_cell.angle_alpha   90.00
_cell.angle_beta   90.00
_cell.angle_gamma   90.00
#
_symmetry.space_group_name_H-M   'P 1'
#
loop_
_entity.id
_entity.type
_entity.pdbx_description
1 polymer ?
#
loop_
_entity_poly.entity_id
_entity_poly.type
_entity_poly.pdbx_seq_one_letter_code
_entity_poly.pdbx_strand_id
1 'polypeptide(L)'
;MAGTKEQGSFKEIVSPFLKSKIEDLKNNYGTNSKEYFAIASQYLKSDKENYSSNIERKRHYESNVEINYEGQPLVGVERLYKPTILIEPTTVCAAHCRWCLRGQYPIQTMKKDEIIRATKYMYSDGNKDELFEVLITGGDPLMSLPLLKFTLEQIEKNAPNISIIRIGTRVPFQDPERINDSMLELFSSFKKFRFEAGINVNHPIEFWEESIKSIKKLQSVGLKIYNQNPLLKDVNDDFTTLVELYSKLRKNDIEAHYLFHAIPMVGTNHHRTSLKTGYDLTSKLSSCGLFSGRSKPKYAVLSDIGKIVIYEDTIVKKRSEDNSLLLKSGFNYDERLKWNPSWVKPQSVEIAKDGTMYTWYLDGDDKR
;
A
#
# COMPACT_ATOMS: atom_id res chain seq x y z
N MET A 1 0.86 0.30 -16.93
CA MET A 1 0.56 -0.87 -16.10
C MET A 1 1.76 -1.13 -15.25
N ALA A 2 1.61 -1.01 -13.93
CA ALA A 2 2.56 -1.50 -12.96
C ALA A 2 2.68 -3.01 -13.06
N GLY A 3 3.84 -3.53 -12.65
CA GLY A 3 4.24 -4.91 -12.90
C GLY A 3 5.35 -5.03 -13.94
N THR A 4 5.93 -6.22 -13.98
CA THR A 4 6.91 -6.64 -14.98
C THR A 4 6.30 -7.76 -15.80
N LYS A 5 6.51 -7.77 -17.13
CA LYS A 5 6.42 -9.03 -17.87
C LYS A 5 7.46 -9.98 -17.29
N GLU A 6 7.21 -11.29 -17.27
CA GLU A 6 7.90 -12.33 -16.47
C GLU A 6 9.45 -12.31 -16.46
N GLN A 7 10.10 -11.56 -17.37
CA GLN A 7 11.56 -11.40 -17.49
C GLN A 7 12.04 -9.94 -17.68
N GLY A 8 11.22 -8.91 -17.39
CA GLY A 8 11.54 -7.50 -17.71
C GLY A 8 11.88 -6.62 -16.51
N SER A 9 12.62 -5.54 -16.72
CA SER A 9 12.82 -4.49 -15.70
C SER A 9 11.53 -3.69 -15.48
N PHE A 10 11.26 -3.25 -14.25
CA PHE A 10 10.10 -2.41 -13.94
C PHE A 10 10.20 -1.06 -14.68
N LYS A 11 9.33 -0.86 -15.68
CA LYS A 11 9.39 0.29 -16.58
C LYS A 11 9.21 1.60 -15.82
N GLU A 12 9.93 2.64 -16.23
CA GLU A 12 9.65 4.01 -15.78
C GLU A 12 8.41 4.55 -16.51
N ILE A 13 7.42 4.98 -15.73
CA ILE A 13 6.24 5.70 -16.23
C ILE A 13 6.03 6.88 -15.30
N VAL A 14 5.99 8.08 -15.86
CA VAL A 14 5.73 9.33 -15.15
C VAL A 14 4.64 10.07 -15.93
N SER A 15 3.58 10.47 -15.23
CA SER A 15 2.48 11.24 -15.82
C SER A 15 2.96 12.62 -16.30
N PRO A 16 2.24 13.28 -17.23
CA PRO A 16 2.57 14.65 -17.62
C PRO A 16 2.61 15.61 -16.43
N PHE A 17 1.65 15.49 -15.50
CA PHE A 17 1.62 16.29 -14.27
C PHE A 17 2.90 16.14 -13.46
N LEU A 18 3.32 14.91 -13.15
CA LEU A 18 4.54 14.68 -12.36
C LEU A 18 5.81 15.10 -13.10
N LYS A 19 5.88 14.91 -14.42
CA LYS A 19 7.01 15.42 -15.22
C LYS A 19 7.15 16.93 -15.07
N SER A 20 6.05 17.67 -15.13
CA SER A 20 6.04 19.10 -14.90
C SER A 20 6.54 19.43 -13.50
N LYS A 21 6.02 18.77 -12.45
CA LYS A 21 6.45 19.04 -11.06
C LYS A 21 7.93 18.72 -10.83
N ILE A 22 8.46 17.66 -11.43
CA ILE A 22 9.89 17.31 -11.36
C ILE A 22 10.74 18.40 -12.03
N GLU A 23 10.32 18.90 -13.19
CA GLU A 23 11.04 19.98 -13.89
C GLU A 23 10.95 21.31 -13.14
N ASP A 24 9.80 21.64 -12.55
CA ASP A 24 9.63 22.83 -11.69
C ASP A 24 10.59 22.78 -10.50
N LEU A 25 10.68 21.63 -9.81
CA LEU A 25 11.59 21.44 -8.68
C LEU A 25 13.05 21.55 -9.11
N LYS A 26 13.40 20.99 -10.27
CA LYS A 26 14.73 21.11 -10.85
C LYS A 26 15.10 22.55 -11.15
N ASN A 27 14.18 23.34 -11.72
CA ASN A 27 14.41 24.74 -12.06
C ASN A 27 14.49 25.64 -10.82
N ASN A 28 13.65 25.38 -9.81
CA ASN A 28 13.57 26.22 -8.61
C ASN A 28 14.66 25.92 -7.58
N TYR A 29 15.07 24.66 -7.44
CA TYR A 29 15.99 24.22 -6.38
C TYR A 29 17.29 23.60 -6.90
N GLY A 30 17.35 23.21 -8.18
CA GLY A 30 18.48 22.49 -8.76
C GLY A 30 18.43 20.98 -8.51
N THR A 31 19.17 20.21 -9.32
CA THR A 31 19.19 18.73 -9.28
C THR A 31 19.85 18.15 -8.03
N ASN A 32 20.62 18.96 -7.30
CA ASN A 32 21.31 18.53 -6.07
C ASN A 32 20.51 18.84 -4.80
N SER A 33 19.30 19.40 -4.94
CA SER A 33 18.45 19.78 -3.80
C SER A 33 17.69 18.58 -3.22
N LYS A 34 17.38 18.67 -1.92
CA LYS A 34 16.56 17.66 -1.24
C LYS A 34 15.15 17.62 -1.82
N GLU A 35 14.61 18.78 -2.19
CA GLU A 35 13.28 18.95 -2.76
C GLU A 35 13.15 18.22 -4.10
N TYR A 36 14.13 18.36 -4.99
CA TYR A 36 14.18 17.60 -6.24
C TYR A 36 14.33 16.11 -5.97
N PHE A 37 15.31 15.70 -5.16
CA PHE A 37 15.56 14.29 -4.87
C PHE A 37 14.37 13.59 -4.20
N ALA A 38 13.63 14.28 -3.33
CA ALA A 38 12.46 13.74 -2.66
C ALA A 38 11.36 13.30 -3.64
N ILE A 39 11.28 13.89 -4.84
CA ILE A 39 10.34 13.46 -5.88
C ILE A 39 11.03 12.58 -6.92
N ALA A 40 12.20 13.00 -7.42
CA ALA A 40 12.92 12.29 -8.47
C ALA A 40 13.20 10.83 -8.08
N SER A 41 13.67 10.57 -6.85
CA SER A 41 13.95 9.21 -6.37
C SER A 41 12.71 8.32 -6.31
N GLN A 42 11.52 8.89 -6.19
CA GLN A 42 10.28 8.12 -6.14
C GLN A 42 9.79 7.68 -7.52
N TYR A 43 10.26 8.29 -8.61
CA TYR A 43 9.69 8.11 -9.95
C TYR A 43 10.70 7.87 -11.06
N LEU A 44 11.92 8.40 -10.95
CA LEU A 44 12.98 8.23 -11.93
C LEU A 44 13.82 7.01 -11.59
N LYS A 45 14.12 6.21 -12.61
CA LYS A 45 14.86 4.96 -12.45
C LYS A 45 16.28 5.22 -11.95
N SER A 46 16.70 4.46 -10.95
CA SER A 46 18.09 4.44 -10.47
C SER A 46 18.83 3.20 -10.94
N ASP A 47 20.13 3.31 -11.21
CA ASP A 47 21.00 2.13 -11.42
C ASP A 47 21.06 1.24 -10.18
N LYS A 48 20.82 1.80 -8.99
CA LYS A 48 20.71 1.06 -7.73
C LYS A 48 19.60 -0.01 -7.76
N GLU A 49 18.63 0.11 -8.66
CA GLU A 49 17.56 -0.88 -8.84
C GLU A 49 18.01 -2.18 -9.53
N ASN A 50 19.13 -2.14 -10.24
CA ASN A 50 19.67 -3.33 -10.91
C ASN A 50 20.38 -4.28 -9.92
N TYR A 51 20.71 -3.78 -8.73
CA TYR A 51 21.25 -4.59 -7.65
C TYR A 51 20.10 -5.23 -6.90
N SER A 52 19.97 -6.55 -7.06
CA SER A 52 19.04 -7.36 -6.28
C SER A 52 19.79 -8.46 -5.56
N SER A 53 19.45 -8.68 -4.30
CA SER A 53 19.88 -9.86 -3.56
C SER A 53 18.96 -11.04 -3.88
N ASN A 54 19.48 -12.28 -3.79
CA ASN A 54 18.66 -13.50 -3.97
C ASN A 54 17.58 -13.69 -2.90
N ILE A 55 17.54 -12.82 -1.88
CA ILE A 55 16.63 -12.88 -0.72
C ILE A 55 15.44 -11.92 -0.91
N GLU A 56 15.53 -10.98 -1.86
CA GLU A 56 14.41 -10.12 -2.26
C GLU A 56 13.33 -10.92 -2.98
N ARG A 57 12.08 -10.50 -2.79
CA ARG A 57 10.92 -11.19 -3.38
C ARG A 57 10.34 -10.38 -4.53
N LYS A 58 9.67 -11.07 -5.45
CA LYS A 58 8.90 -10.43 -6.54
C LYS A 58 7.47 -10.09 -6.12
N ARG A 59 6.92 -10.84 -5.15
CA ARG A 59 5.54 -10.71 -4.68
C ARG A 59 5.47 -10.87 -3.17
N HIS A 60 4.56 -10.14 -2.51
CA HIS A 60 4.28 -10.44 -1.09
C HIS A 60 3.52 -11.76 -0.97
N TYR A 61 3.64 -12.40 0.19
CA TYR A 61 3.21 -13.77 0.39
C TYR A 61 1.74 -14.00 0.01
N GLU A 62 0.84 -13.23 0.59
CA GLU A 62 -0.62 -13.40 0.39
C GLU A 62 -1.02 -13.34 -1.09
N SER A 63 -0.36 -12.52 -1.91
CA SER A 63 -0.68 -12.44 -3.34
C SER A 63 -0.39 -13.74 -4.11
N ASN A 64 0.41 -14.65 -3.55
CA ASN A 64 0.70 -15.97 -4.11
C ASN A 64 -0.24 -17.06 -3.57
N VAL A 65 -1.11 -16.76 -2.61
CA VAL A 65 -2.07 -17.72 -2.08
C VAL A 65 -3.19 -17.89 -3.11
N GLU A 66 -3.32 -19.10 -3.67
CA GLU A 66 -4.37 -19.40 -4.63
C GLU A 66 -5.70 -19.68 -3.91
N ILE A 67 -6.70 -18.85 -4.21
CA ILE A 67 -8.06 -19.03 -3.71
C ILE A 67 -8.91 -19.58 -4.84
N ASN A 68 -9.54 -20.74 -4.63
CA ASN A 68 -10.42 -21.37 -5.60
C ASN A 68 -11.89 -21.20 -5.19
N TYR A 69 -12.75 -20.86 -6.14
CA TYR A 69 -14.19 -20.76 -5.95
C TYR A 69 -14.94 -21.24 -7.20
N GLU A 70 -15.96 -22.07 -7.02
CA GLU A 70 -16.71 -22.71 -8.12
C GLU A 70 -15.77 -23.46 -9.11
N GLY A 71 -14.73 -24.12 -8.59
CA GLY A 71 -13.79 -24.91 -9.39
C GLY A 71 -12.84 -24.10 -10.28
N GLN A 72 -12.68 -22.80 -10.01
CA GLN A 72 -11.78 -21.91 -10.74
C GLN A 72 -10.97 -21.02 -9.79
N PRO A 73 -9.72 -20.66 -10.14
CA PRO A 73 -8.94 -19.73 -9.36
C PRO A 73 -9.54 -18.31 -9.42
N LEU A 74 -9.44 -17.59 -8.31
CA LEU A 74 -9.78 -16.18 -8.20
C LEU A 74 -8.55 -15.33 -8.56
N VAL A 75 -8.64 -14.58 -9.64
CA VAL A 75 -7.57 -13.69 -10.11
C VAL A 75 -7.60 -12.39 -9.32
N GLY A 76 -6.43 -11.97 -8.81
CA GLY A 76 -6.27 -10.66 -8.15
C GLY A 76 -7.08 -10.52 -6.86
N VAL A 77 -7.33 -11.61 -6.13
CA VAL A 77 -8.04 -11.61 -4.85
C VAL A 77 -7.11 -12.06 -3.72
N GLU A 78 -7.13 -11.35 -2.59
CA GLU A 78 -6.37 -11.72 -1.39
C GLU A 78 -7.26 -11.72 -0.14
N ARG A 79 -7.02 -12.65 0.80
CA ARG A 79 -7.84 -12.85 1.99
C ARG A 79 -7.01 -12.80 3.28
N LEU A 80 -6.24 -11.72 3.40
CA LEU A 80 -5.27 -11.57 4.50
C LEU A 80 -5.89 -11.27 5.86
N TYR A 81 -7.07 -10.65 5.96
CA TYR A 81 -7.65 -10.27 7.24
C TYR A 81 -9.10 -10.69 7.33
N LYS A 82 -9.49 -11.35 8.41
CA LYS A 82 -10.86 -11.82 8.66
C LYS A 82 -11.99 -10.87 8.20
N PRO A 83 -12.01 -9.56 8.50
CA PRO A 83 -13.08 -8.66 8.04
C PRO A 83 -12.93 -8.07 6.64
N THR A 84 -11.79 -8.30 5.97
CA THR A 84 -11.40 -7.61 4.74
C THR A 84 -11.02 -8.58 3.63
N ILE A 85 -11.43 -8.26 2.41
CA ILE A 85 -10.94 -8.88 1.18
C ILE A 85 -10.34 -7.81 0.28
N LEU A 86 -9.33 -8.17 -0.50
CA LEU A 86 -8.71 -7.28 -1.48
C LEU A 86 -9.03 -7.77 -2.88
N ILE A 87 -9.31 -6.84 -3.80
CA ILE A 87 -9.45 -7.12 -5.24
C ILE A 87 -8.57 -6.16 -6.05
N GLU A 88 -7.93 -6.67 -7.11
CA GLU A 88 -7.04 -5.94 -8.01
C GLU A 88 -7.59 -5.90 -9.45
N PRO A 89 -8.61 -5.08 -9.76
CA PRO A 89 -9.22 -5.08 -11.09
C PRO A 89 -8.23 -4.72 -12.20
N THR A 90 -7.20 -3.93 -11.90
CA THR A 90 -6.19 -3.52 -12.88
C THR A 90 -4.84 -3.29 -12.23
N THR A 91 -3.76 -3.49 -12.98
CA THR A 91 -2.42 -3.04 -12.60
C THR A 91 -2.04 -1.69 -13.21
N VAL A 92 -2.93 -0.97 -13.90
CA VAL A 92 -2.62 0.38 -14.46
C VAL A 92 -2.40 1.41 -13.36
N CYS A 93 -1.33 2.21 -13.46
CA CYS A 93 -1.07 3.40 -12.62
C CYS A 93 -0.83 4.63 -13.51
N ALA A 94 -1.03 5.83 -12.95
CA ALA A 94 -0.66 7.09 -13.59
C ALA A 94 0.87 7.27 -13.65
N ALA A 95 1.57 6.86 -12.59
CA ALA A 95 3.03 6.80 -12.55
C ALA A 95 3.51 5.59 -11.74
N HIS A 96 4.73 5.16 -12.01
CA HIS A 96 5.37 3.99 -11.40
C HIS A 96 6.29 4.41 -10.27
N CYS A 97 5.85 4.17 -9.02
CA CYS A 97 6.68 4.38 -7.84
C CYS A 97 7.88 3.44 -7.85
N ARG A 98 9.13 3.92 -7.71
CA ARG A 98 10.34 3.05 -7.71
C ARG A 98 10.45 2.15 -6.47
N TRP A 99 9.59 2.36 -5.49
CA TRP A 99 9.40 1.55 -4.28
C TRP A 99 8.12 0.68 -4.34
N CYS A 100 7.52 0.50 -5.52
CA CYS A 100 6.21 -0.17 -5.65
C CYS A 100 6.25 -1.65 -5.23
N LEU A 101 5.43 -2.02 -4.26
CA LEU A 101 5.17 -3.41 -3.85
C LEU A 101 4.80 -4.30 -5.04
N ARG A 102 4.03 -3.74 -5.98
CA ARG A 102 3.51 -4.42 -7.17
C ARG A 102 4.38 -4.23 -8.41
N GLY A 103 5.57 -3.65 -8.26
CA GLY A 103 6.46 -3.35 -9.38
C GLY A 103 6.82 -4.58 -10.19
N GLN A 104 6.88 -5.75 -9.55
CA GLN A 104 7.28 -7.04 -10.15
C GLN A 104 6.10 -8.00 -10.38
N TYR A 105 4.86 -7.54 -10.21
CA TYR A 105 3.68 -8.40 -10.37
C TYR A 105 3.42 -8.64 -11.86
N PRO A 106 2.75 -9.74 -12.23
CA PRO A 106 2.25 -9.90 -13.58
C PRO A 106 1.33 -8.74 -13.96
N ILE A 107 1.50 -8.21 -15.17
CA ILE A 107 0.61 -7.19 -15.70
C ILE A 107 -0.74 -7.84 -16.01
N GLN A 108 -1.82 -7.33 -15.40
CA GLN A 108 -3.15 -7.88 -15.59
C GLN A 108 -4.25 -6.82 -15.51
N THR A 109 -5.37 -7.12 -16.13
CA THR A 109 -6.66 -6.43 -15.94
C THR A 109 -7.73 -7.51 -15.91
N MET A 110 -8.51 -7.54 -14.83
CA MET A 110 -9.51 -8.57 -14.65
C MET A 110 -10.60 -8.46 -15.72
N LYS A 111 -11.04 -9.61 -16.20
CA LYS A 111 -12.24 -9.74 -17.03
C LYS A 111 -13.49 -9.58 -16.18
N LYS A 112 -14.62 -9.30 -16.84
CA LYS A 112 -15.90 -9.11 -16.15
C LYS A 112 -16.34 -10.36 -15.39
N ASP A 113 -16.16 -11.54 -15.95
CA ASP A 113 -16.50 -12.81 -15.33
C ASP A 113 -15.63 -13.12 -14.10
N GLU A 114 -14.34 -12.74 -14.12
CA GLU A 114 -13.44 -12.85 -12.97
C GLU A 114 -13.91 -11.96 -11.81
N ILE A 115 -14.32 -10.71 -12.11
CA ILE A 115 -14.87 -9.79 -11.10
C ILE A 115 -16.19 -10.33 -10.54
N ILE A 116 -17.11 -10.80 -11.40
CA ILE A 116 -18.39 -11.39 -10.95
C ILE A 116 -18.11 -12.56 -10.00
N ARG A 117 -17.20 -13.47 -10.36
CA ARG A 117 -16.84 -14.63 -9.52
C ARG A 117 -16.25 -14.20 -8.19
N ALA A 118 -15.32 -13.24 -8.19
CA ALA A 118 -14.74 -12.69 -6.97
C ALA A 118 -15.81 -12.09 -6.05
N THR A 119 -16.77 -11.34 -6.58
CA THR A 119 -17.85 -10.74 -5.77
C THR A 119 -18.85 -11.76 -5.22
N LYS A 120 -19.11 -12.86 -5.93
CA LYS A 120 -19.90 -13.99 -5.38
C LYS A 120 -19.17 -14.68 -4.22
N TYR A 121 -17.85 -14.87 -4.36
CA TYR A 121 -17.03 -15.44 -3.29
C TYR A 121 -17.09 -14.61 -2.00
N MET A 122 -17.23 -13.27 -2.09
CA MET A 122 -17.37 -12.40 -0.92
C MET A 122 -18.60 -12.72 -0.06
N TYR A 123 -19.62 -13.39 -0.61
CA TYR A 123 -20.83 -13.79 0.11
C TYR A 123 -21.00 -15.32 0.20
N SER A 124 -19.92 -16.08 0.00
CA SER A 124 -19.93 -17.52 0.25
C SER A 124 -20.06 -17.83 1.75
N ASP A 125 -20.43 -19.07 2.09
CA ASP A 125 -20.65 -19.48 3.48
C ASP A 125 -19.44 -19.24 4.40
N GLY A 126 -18.22 -19.34 3.88
CA GLY A 126 -16.99 -19.06 4.64
C GLY A 126 -16.67 -17.56 4.82
N ASN A 127 -17.40 -16.66 4.18
CA ASN A 127 -17.11 -15.22 4.21
C ASN A 127 -18.26 -14.36 4.72
N LYS A 128 -19.52 -14.74 4.44
CA LYS A 128 -20.69 -13.86 4.58
C LYS A 128 -20.91 -13.26 5.97
N ASP A 129 -20.50 -13.96 7.04
CA ASP A 129 -20.75 -13.54 8.42
C ASP A 129 -19.66 -12.60 8.98
N GLU A 130 -18.46 -12.64 8.41
CA GLU A 130 -17.29 -11.97 8.99
C GLU A 130 -16.72 -10.89 8.06
N LEU A 131 -16.88 -11.06 6.76
CA LEU A 131 -16.40 -10.14 5.74
C LEU A 131 -17.40 -8.99 5.56
N PHE A 132 -16.95 -7.75 5.73
CA PHE A 132 -17.79 -6.56 5.49
C PHE A 132 -17.04 -5.42 4.77
N GLU A 133 -15.75 -5.60 4.50
CA GLU A 133 -14.89 -4.58 3.90
C GLU A 133 -14.17 -5.11 2.65
N VAL A 134 -14.18 -4.31 1.57
CA VAL A 134 -13.40 -4.59 0.36
C VAL A 134 -12.35 -3.49 0.15
N LEU A 135 -11.09 -3.88 -0.06
CA LEU A 135 -10.04 -3.01 -0.57
C LEU A 135 -9.88 -3.20 -2.08
N ILE A 136 -10.25 -2.20 -2.86
CA ILE A 136 -10.00 -2.15 -4.29
C ILE A 136 -8.65 -1.46 -4.52
N THR A 137 -7.71 -2.19 -5.11
CA THR A 137 -6.32 -1.73 -5.31
C THR A 137 -5.72 -2.39 -6.56
N GLY A 138 -4.43 -2.72 -6.55
CA GLY A 138 -3.69 -3.26 -7.69
C GLY A 138 -2.70 -2.21 -8.17
N GLY A 139 -2.89 -1.70 -9.38
CA GLY A 139 -2.25 -0.47 -9.81
C GLY A 139 -2.89 0.70 -9.09
N ASP A 140 -3.79 1.39 -9.77
CA ASP A 140 -4.63 2.43 -9.19
C ASP A 140 -6.04 2.33 -9.78
N PRO A 141 -7.07 1.98 -8.98
CA PRO A 141 -8.43 1.78 -9.47
C PRO A 141 -9.03 3.03 -10.12
N LEU A 142 -8.53 4.23 -9.78
CA LEU A 142 -9.02 5.49 -10.35
C LEU A 142 -8.54 5.70 -11.80
N MET A 143 -7.66 4.83 -12.32
CA MET A 143 -7.21 4.88 -13.72
C MET A 143 -8.26 4.41 -14.71
N SER A 144 -9.27 3.65 -14.27
CA SER A 144 -10.35 3.15 -15.12
C SER A 144 -11.70 3.27 -14.43
N LEU A 145 -12.37 4.41 -14.62
CA LEU A 145 -13.69 4.67 -14.07
C LEU A 145 -14.75 3.61 -14.49
N PRO A 146 -14.80 3.15 -15.77
CA PRO A 146 -15.75 2.10 -16.16
C PRO A 146 -15.52 0.77 -15.43
N LEU A 147 -14.26 0.39 -15.20
CA LEU A 147 -13.92 -0.86 -14.50
C LEU A 147 -14.22 -0.76 -13.00
N LEU A 148 -13.90 0.39 -12.38
CA LEU A 148 -14.27 0.66 -11.00
C LEU A 148 -15.79 0.63 -10.83
N LYS A 149 -16.55 1.31 -11.70
CA LYS A 149 -18.02 1.28 -11.70
C LYS A 149 -18.55 -0.15 -11.78
N PHE A 150 -18.10 -0.92 -12.76
CA PHE A 150 -18.54 -2.31 -12.91
C PHE A 150 -18.21 -3.16 -11.66
N THR A 151 -17.04 -2.96 -11.06
CA THR A 151 -16.65 -3.66 -9.83
C THR A 151 -17.59 -3.31 -8.68
N LEU A 152 -17.91 -2.03 -8.47
CA LEU A 152 -18.84 -1.58 -7.43
C LEU A 152 -20.26 -2.12 -7.65
N GLU A 153 -20.75 -2.12 -8.89
CA GLU A 153 -22.06 -2.71 -9.25
C GLU A 153 -22.12 -4.19 -8.89
N GLN A 154 -21.06 -4.96 -9.18
CA GLN A 154 -21.03 -6.40 -8.85
C GLN A 154 -20.90 -6.65 -7.35
N ILE A 155 -20.14 -5.83 -6.61
CA ILE A 155 -20.08 -5.92 -5.15
C ILE A 155 -21.45 -5.62 -4.54
N GLU A 156 -22.13 -4.55 -4.99
CA GLU A 156 -23.45 -4.18 -4.47
C GLU A 156 -24.47 -5.29 -4.69
N LYS A 157 -24.46 -5.89 -5.89
CA LYS A 157 -25.36 -6.96 -6.31
C LYS A 157 -25.10 -8.30 -5.61
N ASN A 158 -23.85 -8.74 -5.54
CA ASN A 158 -23.51 -10.12 -5.15
C ASN A 158 -23.04 -10.23 -3.69
N ALA A 159 -22.63 -9.13 -3.05
CA ALA A 159 -22.05 -9.13 -1.71
C ALA A 159 -22.83 -8.20 -0.75
N PRO A 160 -24.04 -8.60 -0.31
CA PRO A 160 -24.87 -7.80 0.60
C PRO A 160 -24.20 -7.52 1.96
N ASN A 161 -23.30 -8.39 2.42
CA ASN A 161 -22.49 -8.23 3.63
C ASN A 161 -21.49 -7.08 3.60
N ILE A 162 -21.10 -6.59 2.41
CA ILE A 162 -20.13 -5.50 2.28
C ILE A 162 -20.78 -4.15 2.52
N SER A 163 -20.20 -3.38 3.45
CA SER A 163 -20.63 -2.03 3.81
C SER A 163 -19.53 -0.98 3.66
N ILE A 164 -18.26 -1.38 3.63
CA ILE A 164 -17.11 -0.47 3.51
C ILE A 164 -16.31 -0.80 2.25
N ILE A 165 -16.06 0.22 1.43
CA ILE A 165 -15.17 0.14 0.28
C ILE A 165 -13.98 1.06 0.50
N ARG A 166 -12.78 0.49 0.51
CA ARG A 166 -11.54 1.25 0.53
C ARG A 166 -10.90 1.23 -0.85
N ILE A 167 -10.45 2.38 -1.32
CA ILE A 167 -9.72 2.53 -2.59
C ILE A 167 -8.27 2.86 -2.27
N GLY A 168 -7.33 2.01 -2.70
CA GLY A 168 -5.91 2.34 -2.67
C GLY A 168 -5.54 3.15 -3.91
N THR A 169 -5.15 4.42 -3.75
CA THR A 169 -4.90 5.32 -4.89
C THR A 169 -3.78 6.32 -4.61
N ARG A 170 -2.98 6.63 -5.63
CA ARG A 170 -2.02 7.74 -5.63
C ARG A 170 -2.36 8.79 -6.69
N VAL A 171 -3.44 8.60 -7.46
CA VAL A 171 -3.91 9.56 -8.48
C VAL A 171 -3.99 11.01 -7.98
N PRO A 172 -4.44 11.35 -6.75
CA PRO A 172 -4.43 12.74 -6.28
C PRO A 172 -3.04 13.43 -6.33
N PHE A 173 -1.95 12.65 -6.26
CA PHE A 173 -0.57 13.14 -6.29
C PHE A 173 0.17 12.78 -7.58
N GLN A 174 -0.44 12.00 -8.47
CA GLN A 174 0.16 11.58 -9.74
C GLN A 174 -0.54 12.17 -10.96
N ASP A 175 -1.85 12.34 -10.92
CA ASP A 175 -2.67 12.81 -12.05
C ASP A 175 -3.98 13.43 -11.53
N PRO A 176 -3.91 14.56 -10.78
CA PRO A 176 -5.04 15.10 -10.02
C PRO A 176 -6.25 15.49 -10.89
N GLU A 177 -6.05 15.78 -12.18
CA GLU A 177 -7.13 16.13 -13.11
C GLU A 177 -8.10 14.96 -13.37
N ARG A 178 -7.67 13.71 -13.14
CA ARG A 178 -8.57 12.55 -13.20
C ARG A 178 -9.68 12.60 -12.16
N ILE A 179 -9.50 13.37 -11.08
CA ILE A 179 -10.54 13.62 -10.09
C ILE A 179 -11.49 14.69 -10.64
N ASN A 180 -12.43 14.24 -11.46
CA ASN A 180 -13.42 15.04 -12.17
C ASN A 180 -14.86 14.71 -11.73
N ASP A 181 -15.82 15.45 -12.26
CA ASP A 181 -17.22 15.36 -11.84
C ASP A 181 -17.83 13.97 -12.05
N SER A 182 -17.46 13.27 -13.14
CA SER A 182 -17.92 11.88 -13.37
C SER A 182 -17.43 10.92 -12.29
N MET A 183 -16.23 11.12 -11.75
CA MET A 183 -15.73 10.32 -10.63
C MET A 183 -16.45 10.64 -9.33
N LEU A 184 -16.73 11.93 -9.09
CA LEU A 184 -17.50 12.37 -7.92
C LEU A 184 -18.94 11.86 -7.95
N GLU A 185 -19.57 11.87 -9.13
CA GLU A 185 -20.89 11.31 -9.38
C GLU A 185 -20.90 9.79 -9.13
N LEU A 186 -19.87 9.07 -9.60
CA LEU A 186 -19.75 7.64 -9.36
C LEU A 186 -19.81 7.33 -7.85
N PHE A 187 -18.93 7.94 -7.05
CA PHE A 187 -18.94 7.70 -5.59
C PHE A 187 -20.25 8.13 -4.94
N SER A 188 -20.84 9.22 -5.40
CA SER A 188 -22.11 9.72 -4.86
C SER A 188 -23.30 8.80 -5.20
N SER A 189 -23.22 8.00 -6.27
CA SER A 189 -24.30 7.12 -6.72
C SER A 189 -24.48 5.86 -5.85
N PHE A 190 -23.42 5.36 -5.24
CA PHE A 190 -23.45 4.16 -4.39
C PHE A 190 -23.71 4.50 -2.92
N LYS A 191 -24.99 4.60 -2.54
CA LYS A 191 -25.40 4.97 -1.17
C LYS A 191 -25.19 3.88 -0.11
N LYS A 192 -25.10 2.61 -0.54
CA LYS A 192 -24.89 1.48 0.37
C LYS A 192 -23.52 1.51 1.05
N PHE A 193 -22.51 2.03 0.36
CA PHE A 193 -21.12 1.93 0.80
C PHE A 193 -20.65 3.19 1.51
N ARG A 194 -19.93 2.99 2.62
CA ARG A 194 -18.99 4.01 3.11
C ARG A 194 -17.70 3.89 2.32
N PHE A 195 -17.34 4.96 1.61
CA PHE A 195 -16.09 5.01 0.85
C PHE A 195 -14.96 5.62 1.65
N GLU A 196 -13.78 5.02 1.50
CA GLU A 196 -12.52 5.56 2.00
C GLU A 196 -11.43 5.49 0.93
N ALA A 197 -10.51 6.44 0.94
CA ALA A 197 -9.34 6.43 0.08
C ALA A 197 -8.06 6.35 0.93
N GLY A 198 -7.31 5.26 0.75
CA GLY A 198 -5.96 5.13 1.26
C GLY A 198 -4.97 5.68 0.25
N ILE A 199 -4.39 6.85 0.55
CA ILE A 199 -3.41 7.53 -0.30
C ILE A 199 -1.97 7.26 0.15
N ASN A 200 -1.02 7.61 -0.74
CA ASN A 200 0.41 7.57 -0.46
C ASN A 200 1.08 8.91 -0.84
N VAL A 201 1.12 9.84 0.10
CA VAL A 201 1.96 11.04 0.03
C VAL A 201 3.14 10.87 0.98
N ASN A 202 4.36 11.00 0.47
CA ASN A 202 5.58 10.59 1.17
C ASN A 202 6.43 11.78 1.62
N HIS A 203 6.31 12.93 0.96
CA HIS A 203 7.08 14.13 1.28
C HIS A 203 6.20 15.38 1.34
N PRO A 204 6.47 16.36 2.22
CA PRO A 204 5.71 17.61 2.29
C PRO A 204 5.65 18.42 0.99
N ILE A 205 6.65 18.27 0.11
CA ILE A 205 6.72 18.95 -1.18
C ILE A 205 5.67 18.45 -2.19
N GLU A 206 5.11 17.25 -1.97
CA GLU A 206 4.05 16.68 -2.82
C GLU A 206 2.69 17.37 -2.62
N PHE A 207 2.53 18.23 -1.62
CA PHE A 207 1.29 18.99 -1.39
C PHE A 207 1.15 20.18 -2.36
N TRP A 208 1.13 19.87 -3.66
CA TRP A 208 0.84 20.84 -4.71
C TRP A 208 -0.63 21.28 -4.65
N GLU A 209 -0.91 22.48 -5.19
CA GLU A 209 -2.25 23.06 -5.16
C GLU A 209 -3.28 22.17 -5.86
N GLU A 210 -2.91 21.59 -7.01
CA GLU A 210 -3.75 20.69 -7.80
C GLU A 210 -4.09 19.41 -7.02
N SER A 211 -3.10 18.85 -6.32
CA SER A 211 -3.28 17.68 -5.46
C SER A 211 -4.23 18.00 -4.31
N ILE A 212 -4.04 19.12 -3.62
CA ILE A 212 -4.94 19.55 -2.53
C ILE A 212 -6.37 19.77 -3.05
N LYS A 213 -6.54 20.39 -4.22
CA LYS A 213 -7.85 20.57 -4.86
C LYS A 213 -8.53 19.22 -5.14
N SER A 214 -7.78 18.25 -5.67
CA SER A 214 -8.31 16.91 -5.95
C SER A 214 -8.72 16.16 -4.68
N ILE A 215 -7.96 16.29 -3.59
CA ILE A 215 -8.28 15.73 -2.27
C ILE A 215 -9.58 16.34 -1.74
N LYS A 216 -9.73 17.67 -1.81
CA LYS A 216 -10.96 18.37 -1.39
C LYS A 216 -12.20 17.95 -2.18
N LYS A 217 -12.07 17.69 -3.48
CA LYS A 217 -13.16 17.16 -4.32
C LYS A 217 -13.62 15.77 -3.85
N LEU A 218 -12.68 14.87 -3.54
CA LEU A 218 -13.04 13.55 -3.00
C LEU A 218 -13.73 13.68 -1.63
N GLN A 219 -13.20 14.54 -0.76
CA GLN A 219 -13.81 14.81 0.55
C GLN A 219 -15.22 15.40 0.44
N SER A 220 -15.50 16.25 -0.57
CA SER A 220 -16.80 16.90 -0.73
C SER A 220 -17.95 15.94 -1.05
N VAL A 221 -17.64 14.75 -1.58
CA VAL A 221 -18.64 13.67 -1.78
C VAL A 221 -18.63 12.64 -0.64
N GLY A 222 -17.98 12.95 0.48
CA GLY A 222 -18.02 12.17 1.71
C GLY A 222 -16.93 11.10 1.84
N LEU A 223 -15.98 11.00 0.91
CA LEU A 223 -14.87 10.04 1.05
C LEU A 223 -13.99 10.41 2.25
N LYS A 224 -13.76 9.44 3.13
CA LYS A 224 -12.76 9.57 4.20
C LYS A 224 -11.37 9.26 3.64
N ILE A 225 -10.42 10.14 3.88
CA ILE A 225 -9.07 10.01 3.31
C ILE A 225 -8.06 9.76 4.43
N TYR A 226 -7.24 8.74 4.25
CA TYR A 226 -6.13 8.45 5.15
C TYR A 226 -4.84 8.22 4.36
N ASN A 227 -3.70 8.55 4.95
CA ASN A 227 -2.39 8.35 4.35
C ASN A 227 -1.66 7.15 4.96
N GLN A 228 -1.07 6.34 4.10
CA GLN A 228 -0.25 5.19 4.47
C GLN A 228 1.09 5.24 3.71
N ASN A 229 2.03 6.06 4.16
CA ASN A 229 3.29 6.25 3.44
C ASN A 229 4.37 5.24 3.86
N PRO A 230 5.19 4.73 2.94
CA PRO A 230 6.45 4.08 3.32
C PRO A 230 7.46 5.09 3.90
N LEU A 231 8.31 4.59 4.80
CA LEU A 231 9.57 5.20 5.20
C LEU A 231 10.61 4.86 4.14
N LEU A 232 11.08 5.87 3.43
CA LEU A 232 11.97 5.77 2.28
C LEU A 232 13.25 6.53 2.56
N LYS A 233 14.38 5.82 2.49
CA LYS A 233 15.74 6.37 2.62
C LYS A 233 15.94 7.53 1.63
N ASP A 234 16.48 8.63 2.12
CA ASP A 234 16.76 9.88 1.41
C ASP A 234 15.51 10.59 0.83
N VAL A 235 14.30 10.18 1.25
CA VAL A 235 13.03 10.85 0.90
C VAL A 235 12.37 11.39 2.14
N ASN A 236 12.08 10.54 3.12
CA ASN A 236 11.35 10.93 4.33
C ASN A 236 11.87 10.22 5.59
N ASP A 237 13.09 9.71 5.54
CA ASP A 237 13.78 9.07 6.66
C ASP A 237 14.38 10.05 7.66
N ASP A 238 13.85 11.28 7.73
CA ASP A 238 14.26 12.28 8.69
C ASP A 238 13.09 12.87 9.49
N PHE A 239 13.42 13.32 10.69
CA PHE A 239 12.45 13.75 11.68
C PHE A 239 11.70 15.01 11.28
N THR A 240 12.39 15.99 10.71
CA THR A 240 11.79 17.29 10.36
C THR A 240 10.79 17.12 9.23
N THR A 241 11.16 16.35 8.20
CA THR A 241 10.29 16.02 7.06
C THR A 241 9.01 15.32 7.51
N LEU A 242 9.11 14.34 8.41
CA LEU A 242 7.92 13.63 8.90
C LEU A 242 7.03 14.53 9.77
N VAL A 243 7.59 15.38 10.62
CA VAL A 243 6.81 16.37 11.39
C VAL A 243 6.03 17.29 10.45
N GLU A 244 6.67 17.80 9.40
CA GLU A 244 6.00 18.65 8.42
C GLU A 244 4.93 17.86 7.64
N LEU A 245 5.23 16.62 7.23
CA LEU A 245 4.32 15.76 6.47
C LEU A 245 3.04 15.51 7.27
N TYR A 246 3.16 15.03 8.51
CA TYR A 246 1.99 14.75 9.36
C TYR A 246 1.22 16.02 9.74
N SER A 247 1.90 17.16 9.85
CA SER A 247 1.23 18.46 10.01
C SER A 247 0.41 18.84 8.77
N LYS A 248 0.94 18.65 7.56
CA LYS A 248 0.22 18.90 6.31
C LYS A 248 -0.95 17.95 6.09
N LEU A 249 -0.80 16.67 6.45
CA LEU A 249 -1.89 15.71 6.45
C LEU A 249 -3.05 16.21 7.33
N ARG A 250 -2.76 16.62 8.56
CA ARG A 250 -3.79 17.13 9.49
C ARG A 250 -4.50 18.36 8.95
N LYS A 251 -3.74 19.32 8.41
CA LYS A 251 -4.27 20.59 7.86
C LYS A 251 -5.20 20.38 6.66
N ASN A 252 -5.07 19.27 5.94
CA ASN A 252 -5.87 18.95 4.76
C ASN A 252 -6.94 17.88 5.02
N ASP A 253 -7.29 17.63 6.30
CA ASP A 253 -8.28 16.62 6.70
C ASP A 253 -7.97 15.21 6.18
N ILE A 254 -6.67 14.85 6.22
CA ILE A 254 -6.18 13.51 5.90
C ILE A 254 -5.72 12.85 7.19
N GLU A 255 -6.31 11.70 7.52
CA GLU A 255 -5.95 10.95 8.72
C GLU A 255 -4.61 10.21 8.53
N ALA A 256 -3.73 10.27 9.52
CA ALA A 256 -2.50 9.48 9.50
C ALA A 256 -2.83 8.02 9.84
N HIS A 257 -2.33 7.08 9.05
CA HIS A 257 -2.55 5.66 9.29
C HIS A 257 -1.23 4.94 9.62
N TYR A 258 -0.55 4.40 8.61
CA TYR A 258 0.72 3.71 8.77
C TYR A 258 1.87 4.56 8.23
N LEU A 259 2.99 4.54 8.96
CA LEU A 259 4.31 4.66 8.37
C LEU A 259 4.80 3.24 8.12
N PHE A 260 4.77 2.80 6.88
CA PHE A 260 5.22 1.45 6.53
C PHE A 260 6.75 1.40 6.44
N HIS A 261 7.37 0.38 7.02
CA HIS A 261 8.74 0.06 6.66
C HIS A 261 8.79 -0.35 5.17
N ALA A 262 9.80 0.14 4.44
CA ALA A 262 9.98 -0.20 3.03
C ALA A 262 10.20 -1.71 2.85
N ILE A 263 9.35 -2.31 2.02
CA ILE A 263 9.23 -3.76 1.88
C ILE A 263 10.42 -4.31 1.06
N PRO A 264 11.02 -5.46 1.42
CA PRO A 264 12.11 -6.10 0.68
C PRO A 264 11.70 -6.68 -0.69
N MET A 265 11.30 -5.80 -1.62
CA MET A 265 10.98 -6.18 -2.99
C MET A 265 12.19 -6.03 -3.90
N VAL A 266 12.27 -6.87 -4.95
CA VAL A 266 13.34 -6.84 -5.95
C VAL A 266 13.54 -5.42 -6.50
N GLY A 267 14.75 -4.91 -6.35
CA GLY A 267 15.18 -3.59 -6.86
C GLY A 267 14.82 -2.41 -5.96
N THR A 268 14.22 -2.64 -4.79
CA THR A 268 13.79 -1.56 -3.88
C THR A 268 14.75 -1.33 -2.71
N ASN A 269 15.81 -2.13 -2.57
CA ASN A 269 16.65 -2.13 -1.37
C ASN A 269 17.29 -0.77 -1.04
N HIS A 270 17.64 0.01 -2.06
CA HIS A 270 18.20 1.35 -1.92
C HIS A 270 17.24 2.36 -1.27
N HIS A 271 15.94 2.08 -1.22
CA HIS A 271 14.96 2.88 -0.49
C HIS A 271 14.75 2.44 0.96
N ARG A 272 15.36 1.33 1.38
CA ARG A 272 15.12 0.73 2.70
C ARG A 272 16.11 1.26 3.73
N THR A 273 15.63 1.59 4.91
CA THR A 273 16.43 1.82 6.12
C THR A 273 16.49 0.54 6.95
N SER A 274 17.28 0.51 8.03
CA SER A 274 17.08 -0.53 9.05
C SER A 274 15.77 -0.31 9.81
N LEU A 275 15.18 -1.39 10.32
CA LEU A 275 13.96 -1.32 11.11
C LEU A 275 14.19 -0.55 12.41
N LYS A 276 15.41 -0.62 12.97
CA LYS A 276 15.86 0.20 14.10
C LYS A 276 15.76 1.69 13.79
N THR A 277 16.26 2.15 12.63
CA THR A 277 16.15 3.56 12.23
C THR A 277 14.70 4.03 12.22
N GLY A 278 13.79 3.26 11.63
CA GLY A 278 12.37 3.63 11.63
C GLY A 278 11.73 3.56 13.02
N TYR A 279 12.13 2.61 13.87
CA TYR A 279 11.68 2.54 15.26
C TYR A 279 12.12 3.75 16.09
N ASP A 280 13.40 4.13 16.01
CA ASP A 280 13.95 5.29 16.73
C ASP A 280 13.26 6.59 16.27
N LEU A 281 13.06 6.73 14.97
CA LEU A 281 12.41 7.89 14.36
C LEU A 281 10.94 8.01 14.81
N THR A 282 10.20 6.90 14.79
CA THR A 282 8.78 6.88 15.19
C THR A 282 8.59 7.03 16.69
N SER A 283 9.50 6.47 17.49
CA SER A 283 9.56 6.70 18.93
C SER A 283 9.73 8.20 19.24
N LYS A 284 10.66 8.87 18.54
CA LYS A 284 10.85 10.32 18.66
C LYS A 284 9.62 11.11 18.20
N LEU A 285 9.01 10.76 17.06
CA LEU A 285 7.79 11.41 16.57
C LEU A 285 6.63 11.29 17.57
N SER A 286 6.48 10.12 18.20
CA SER A 286 5.41 9.84 19.14
C SER A 286 5.47 10.68 20.42
N SER A 287 6.65 11.21 20.78
CA SER A 287 6.90 11.91 22.04
C SER A 287 7.37 13.37 21.87
N CYS A 288 7.39 13.91 20.66
CA CYS A 288 7.97 15.25 20.41
C CYS A 288 7.07 16.46 20.69
N GLY A 289 5.74 16.30 20.69
CA GLY A 289 4.80 17.41 20.86
C GLY A 289 4.75 18.44 19.72
N LEU A 290 5.42 18.19 18.58
CA LEU A 290 5.54 19.18 17.48
C LEU A 290 4.37 19.18 16.49
N PHE A 291 3.46 18.21 16.58
CA PHE A 291 2.28 18.10 15.72
C PHE A 291 1.14 17.39 16.46
N SER A 292 -0.06 17.44 15.88
CA SER A 292 -1.28 16.89 16.48
C SER A 292 -1.13 15.41 16.87
N GLY A 293 -1.54 15.06 18.09
CA GLY A 293 -1.59 13.66 18.55
C GLY A 293 -2.44 12.75 17.66
N ARG A 294 -3.46 13.30 16.99
CA ARG A 294 -4.30 12.57 16.00
C ARG A 294 -3.57 12.21 14.71
N SER A 295 -2.36 12.74 14.49
CA SER A 295 -1.61 12.54 13.26
C SER A 295 -0.36 11.69 13.48
N LYS A 296 -0.19 11.12 14.67
CA LYS A 296 0.91 10.19 14.98
C LYS A 296 0.70 8.89 14.23
N PRO A 297 1.61 8.48 13.32
CA PRO A 297 1.45 7.25 12.57
C PRO A 297 1.73 6.03 13.44
N LYS A 298 1.18 4.88 13.04
CA LYS A 298 1.65 3.58 13.51
C LYS A 298 2.80 3.12 12.63
N TYR A 299 3.95 2.78 13.20
CA TYR A 299 5.06 2.21 12.43
C TYR A 299 4.83 0.72 12.23
N ALA A 300 4.75 0.26 10.99
CA ALA A 300 4.38 -1.12 10.70
C ALA A 300 5.21 -1.74 9.58
N VAL A 301 5.42 -3.05 9.66
CA VAL A 301 5.95 -3.85 8.57
C VAL A 301 4.82 -4.63 7.89
N LEU A 302 4.92 -4.87 6.58
CA LEU A 302 4.15 -5.93 5.93
C LEU A 302 4.99 -7.21 5.92
N SER A 303 4.59 -8.20 6.71
CA SER A 303 5.20 -9.52 6.78
C SER A 303 4.37 -10.56 6.01
N ASP A 304 4.84 -11.82 5.99
CA ASP A 304 4.16 -12.92 5.30
C ASP A 304 2.83 -13.33 5.96
N ILE A 305 2.63 -12.98 7.22
CA ILE A 305 1.41 -13.30 7.98
C ILE A 305 0.44 -12.11 8.09
N GLY A 306 0.89 -10.92 7.69
CA GLY A 306 0.13 -9.68 7.82
C GLY A 306 0.97 -8.48 8.24
N LYS A 307 0.29 -7.39 8.56
CA LYS A 307 0.89 -6.15 9.02
C LYS A 307 1.15 -6.27 10.52
N ILE A 308 2.37 -5.99 10.94
CA ILE A 308 2.77 -6.01 12.35
C ILE A 308 3.21 -4.59 12.71
N VAL A 309 2.55 -3.99 13.71
CA VAL A 309 2.96 -2.71 14.28
C VAL A 309 4.13 -2.94 15.21
N ILE A 310 5.19 -2.15 15.07
CA ILE A 310 6.40 -2.28 15.87
C ILE A 310 6.23 -1.49 17.17
N TYR A 311 6.25 -2.22 18.28
CA TYR A 311 6.36 -1.72 19.64
C TYR A 311 7.59 -2.32 20.32
N GLU A 312 7.80 -1.95 21.59
CA GLU A 312 8.72 -2.66 22.48
C GLU A 312 8.42 -4.18 22.45
N ASP A 313 9.48 -4.99 22.49
CA ASP A 313 9.44 -6.46 22.43
C ASP A 313 8.80 -7.09 21.16
N THR A 314 8.49 -6.30 20.14
CA THR A 314 8.02 -6.85 18.85
C THR A 314 9.14 -7.61 18.14
N ILE A 315 10.37 -7.11 18.23
CA ILE A 315 11.58 -7.77 17.69
C ILE A 315 12.16 -8.65 18.78
N VAL A 316 12.14 -9.97 18.59
CA VAL A 316 12.54 -10.91 19.65
C VAL A 316 13.92 -11.52 19.42
N LYS A 317 14.37 -11.63 18.17
CA LYS A 317 15.68 -12.19 17.81
C LYS A 317 16.20 -11.54 16.53
N LYS A 318 17.52 -11.54 16.37
CA LYS A 318 18.21 -11.21 15.11
C LYS A 318 19.00 -12.43 14.63
N ARG A 319 18.91 -12.72 13.34
CA ARG A 319 19.71 -13.71 12.63
C ARG A 319 20.74 -12.98 11.77
N SER A 320 22.01 -13.15 12.08
CA SER A 320 23.09 -12.35 11.49
C SER A 320 23.47 -12.81 10.08
N GLU A 321 23.23 -14.08 9.76
CA GLU A 321 23.59 -14.73 8.49
C GLU A 321 22.93 -14.05 7.29
N ASP A 322 21.69 -13.59 7.44
CA ASP A 322 20.90 -12.96 6.38
C ASP A 322 20.28 -11.62 6.80
N ASN A 323 20.72 -11.05 7.93
CA ASN A 323 20.19 -9.80 8.49
C ASN A 323 18.66 -9.83 8.70
N SER A 324 18.10 -10.97 9.12
CA SER A 324 16.67 -11.09 9.42
C SER A 324 16.35 -10.84 10.89
N LEU A 325 15.16 -10.31 11.14
CA LEU A 325 14.58 -10.08 12.47
C LEU A 325 13.39 -11.01 12.68
N LEU A 326 13.34 -11.71 13.82
CA LEU A 326 12.17 -12.48 14.21
C LEU A 326 11.18 -11.53 14.87
N LEU A 327 9.99 -11.40 14.27
CA LEU A 327 8.93 -10.53 14.74
C LEU A 327 7.84 -11.35 15.41
N LYS A 328 7.49 -10.96 16.63
CA LYS A 328 6.31 -11.45 17.33
C LYS A 328 5.06 -10.79 16.76
N SER A 329 3.97 -11.55 16.63
CA SER A 329 2.69 -11.02 16.16
C SER A 329 1.53 -11.40 17.10
N GLY A 330 0.37 -10.79 16.87
CA GLY A 330 -0.90 -11.20 17.47
C GLY A 330 -1.69 -12.20 16.62
N PHE A 331 -1.12 -12.69 15.51
CA PHE A 331 -1.81 -13.65 14.66
C PHE A 331 -1.66 -15.07 15.20
N ASN A 332 -2.74 -15.84 15.14
CA ASN A 332 -2.78 -17.24 15.53
C ASN A 332 -2.98 -18.13 14.29
N TYR A 333 -2.25 -19.24 14.22
CA TYR A 333 -2.25 -20.15 13.08
C TYR A 333 -3.59 -20.86 12.89
N ASP A 334 -4.15 -21.42 13.95
CA ASP A 334 -5.41 -22.18 13.87
C ASP A 334 -6.57 -21.25 13.53
N GLU A 335 -6.59 -20.04 14.09
CA GLU A 335 -7.55 -19.00 13.72
C GLU A 335 -7.43 -18.61 12.25
N ARG A 336 -6.21 -18.40 11.73
CA ARG A 336 -5.96 -18.06 10.31
C ARG A 336 -6.62 -19.03 9.35
N LEU A 337 -6.52 -20.32 9.63
CA LEU A 337 -7.06 -21.36 8.75
C LEU A 337 -8.59 -21.39 8.72
N LYS A 338 -9.28 -20.84 9.72
CA LYS A 338 -10.76 -20.80 9.76
C LYS A 338 -11.35 -19.91 8.65
N TRP A 339 -10.76 -18.74 8.39
CA TRP A 339 -11.25 -17.81 7.36
C TRP A 339 -10.43 -17.81 6.07
N ASN A 340 -9.21 -18.37 6.10
CA ASN A 340 -8.35 -18.49 4.93
C ASN A 340 -7.73 -19.90 4.86
N PRO A 341 -8.54 -20.93 4.52
CA PRO A 341 -8.08 -22.32 4.46
C PRO A 341 -7.07 -22.58 3.33
N SER A 342 -7.01 -21.70 2.32
CA SER A 342 -5.98 -21.73 1.27
C SER A 342 -4.60 -21.29 1.76
N TRP A 343 -4.52 -20.64 2.92
CA TRP A 343 -3.26 -20.13 3.45
C TRP A 343 -2.36 -21.27 3.89
N VAL A 344 -1.20 -21.40 3.24
CA VAL A 344 -0.15 -22.35 3.64
C VAL A 344 0.82 -21.62 4.57
N LYS A 345 1.43 -22.31 5.53
CA LYS A 345 2.45 -21.72 6.39
C LYS A 345 3.74 -21.41 5.60
N PRO A 346 4.20 -20.15 5.52
CA PRO A 346 5.48 -19.83 4.90
C PRO A 346 6.67 -20.42 5.67
N GLN A 347 7.80 -20.57 4.99
CA GLN A 347 9.07 -20.95 5.63
C GLN A 347 9.57 -19.90 6.64
N SER A 348 9.23 -18.62 6.43
CA SER A 348 9.57 -17.52 7.33
C SER A 348 8.82 -17.59 8.68
N VAL A 349 7.82 -18.46 8.84
CA VAL A 349 6.93 -18.46 10.01
C VAL A 349 7.24 -19.60 10.97
N GLU A 350 7.42 -19.23 12.23
CA GLU A 350 7.49 -20.13 13.38
C GLU A 350 6.15 -20.09 14.13
N ILE A 351 5.69 -21.25 14.60
CA ILE A 351 4.43 -21.39 15.36
C ILE A 351 4.78 -21.87 16.76
N ALA A 352 4.38 -21.12 17.78
CA ALA A 352 4.51 -21.52 19.18
C ALA A 352 3.47 -22.59 19.55
N LYS A 353 3.65 -23.22 20.73
CA LYS A 353 2.74 -24.29 21.20
C LYS A 353 1.28 -23.84 21.36
N ASP A 354 1.05 -22.56 21.60
CA ASP A 354 -0.27 -21.94 21.74
C ASP A 354 -0.85 -21.44 20.40
N GLY A 355 -0.18 -21.72 19.28
CA GLY A 355 -0.57 -21.29 17.94
C GLY A 355 -0.13 -19.87 17.56
N THR A 356 0.52 -19.12 18.46
CA THR A 356 1.05 -17.78 18.16
C THR A 356 2.08 -17.84 17.04
N MET A 357 1.91 -16.98 16.02
CA MET A 357 2.83 -16.90 14.89
C MET A 357 3.91 -15.84 15.10
N TYR A 358 5.15 -16.24 14.82
CA TYR A 358 6.31 -15.38 14.68
C TYR A 358 6.78 -15.44 13.22
N THR A 359 7.39 -14.36 12.72
CA THR A 359 7.83 -14.29 11.33
C THR A 359 9.21 -13.66 11.19
N TRP A 360 10.09 -14.32 10.45
CA TRP A 360 11.37 -13.78 10.03
C TRP A 360 11.17 -12.73 8.94
N TYR A 361 11.64 -11.51 9.20
CA TYR A 361 11.58 -10.37 8.30
C TYR A 361 12.99 -9.95 7.90
N LEU A 362 13.28 -9.89 6.61
CA LEU A 362 14.57 -9.40 6.09
C LEU A 362 14.68 -7.90 6.42
N ASP A 363 15.66 -7.49 7.22
CA ASP A 363 15.87 -6.08 7.56
C ASP A 363 16.52 -5.31 6.40
N GLY A 364 16.46 -3.99 6.44
CA GLY A 364 17.24 -3.12 5.56
C GLY A 364 18.61 -2.77 6.16
N ASP A 365 19.32 -1.88 5.47
CA ASP A 365 20.59 -1.31 5.94
C ASP A 365 20.52 0.22 5.94
N ASP A 366 21.42 0.87 6.68
CA ASP A 366 21.48 2.33 6.76
C ASP A 366 22.63 2.92 5.91
N LYS A 367 23.23 2.14 5.00
CA LYS A 367 24.28 2.64 4.10
C LYS A 367 23.64 3.53 3.02
N ARG A 368 24.24 4.69 2.73
CA ARG A 368 23.74 5.69 1.77
C ARG A 368 24.53 5.64 0.45
#